data_AF-A0A3E0NQV5-F1
#
_entry.id   AF-A0A3E0NQV5-F1
#
_cell.length_a   1.000
_cell.length_b   1.000
_cell.length_c   1.000
_cell.angle_alpha   90.00
_cell.angle_beta   90.00
_cell.angle_gamma   90.00
#
_symmetry.space_group_name_H-M   'P 1'
#
loop_
_entity.id
_entity.type
_entity.pdbx_description
1 polymer ?
#
loop_
_entity_poly.entity_id
_entity_poly.type
_entity_poly.pdbx_seq_one_letter_code
_entity_poly.pdbx_strand_id
1 'polypeptide(L)'
;MLAAALVGTAHAQSTTPRVVRQAFDVDPGWESFRNRLAPEKPHQVKQDFGYRSSNFAGGQQAGEIGGRVQRSAAAAFYGLKIEPKSLDDRLSASGKLAVASAEGASGAMVGWFHAPPPSWRTPNSVAFRLDGNGGKFWMFYEYGTRNWHTGGGGAFEGDRYQTTVTPPFPADGRVHTWKLDYDPEALDGRGLLTFVVDDRHYEVPLEKGHREDGAILDHFGIWNVQTPGSELELYLDDLVVDGQRYAFDDDPQWDAEDNHAEYRERFVRPYHDYGYSPTAHAGGTPGEIGGVVFRDEQPTYYAAETARLSLDDELIASGKLALLKGASDSGVYFGWFDSATKRGNQTPEHEQRQKNYLAAFVEGPSRVGHYFRPGYACSDGSGRNASETSDAGRHWPIVSPDGAQHTWALHYRPQAADGNGQIEITFDGQTDTFDLQPGDRAKGAAFDRFGIFNMQSGGHAVEIYLDDVSFSAQ
;
A
#
# COMPACT_ATOMS: atom_id res chain seq x y z
N MET A 1 -32.87 68.27 -11.95
CA MET A 1 -33.32 66.90 -12.30
C MET A 1 -32.16 65.97 -12.00
N LEU A 2 -32.23 65.21 -10.89
CA LEU A 2 -31.28 64.14 -10.57
C LEU A 2 -31.75 62.86 -11.28
N ALA A 3 -30.88 62.23 -12.07
CA ALA A 3 -31.10 60.90 -12.61
C ALA A 3 -30.37 59.88 -11.71
N ALA A 4 -31.13 59.04 -11.03
CA ALA A 4 -30.61 57.90 -10.26
C ALA A 4 -30.40 56.71 -11.21
N ALA A 5 -29.16 56.21 -11.28
CA ALA A 5 -28.84 54.98 -11.98
C ALA A 5 -29.10 53.79 -11.03
N LEU A 6 -30.09 52.95 -11.36
CA LEU A 6 -30.25 51.64 -10.74
C LEU A 6 -29.14 50.71 -11.24
N VAL A 7 -28.29 50.25 -10.33
CA VAL A 7 -27.39 49.11 -10.55
C VAL A 7 -28.20 47.85 -10.24
N GLY A 8 -28.57 47.11 -11.28
CA GLY A 8 -29.14 45.78 -11.14
C GLY A 8 -28.04 44.78 -10.83
N THR A 9 -28.08 44.16 -9.66
CA THR A 9 -27.24 43.00 -9.33
C THR A 9 -27.78 41.77 -10.04
N ALA A 10 -27.05 41.31 -11.06
CA ALA A 10 -27.30 40.01 -11.67
C ALA A 10 -26.96 38.93 -10.63
N HIS A 11 -27.98 38.24 -10.13
CA HIS A 11 -27.78 36.99 -9.40
C HIS A 11 -27.34 35.94 -10.41
N ALA A 12 -26.12 35.43 -10.27
CA ALA A 12 -25.66 34.26 -11.00
C ALA A 12 -26.59 33.09 -10.65
N GLN A 13 -27.33 32.60 -11.66
CA GLN A 13 -28.10 31.38 -11.53
C GLN A 13 -27.12 30.22 -11.36
N SER A 14 -27.19 29.53 -10.22
CA SER A 14 -26.50 28.25 -10.03
C SER A 14 -27.10 27.27 -11.06
N THR A 15 -26.33 26.97 -12.10
CA THR A 15 -26.63 25.89 -13.04
C THR A 15 -26.29 24.60 -12.34
N THR A 16 -27.30 23.77 -12.05
CA THR A 16 -27.07 22.43 -11.50
C THR A 16 -26.10 21.67 -12.42
N PRO A 17 -25.02 21.06 -11.89
CA PRO A 17 -24.06 20.33 -12.71
C PRO A 17 -24.74 19.19 -13.47
N ARG A 18 -24.43 19.05 -14.76
CA ARG A 18 -24.80 17.87 -15.55
C ARG A 18 -23.93 16.72 -15.06
N VAL A 19 -24.57 15.77 -14.41
CA VAL A 19 -23.93 14.55 -13.91
C VAL A 19 -24.05 13.45 -14.95
N VAL A 20 -22.93 12.85 -15.31
CA VAL A 20 -22.84 11.60 -16.07
C VAL A 20 -22.77 10.46 -15.08
N ARG A 21 -23.49 9.37 -15.34
CA ARG A 21 -23.42 8.12 -14.56
C ARG A 21 -22.90 7.00 -15.45
N GLN A 22 -21.93 6.26 -14.94
CA GLN A 22 -21.30 5.13 -15.61
C GLN A 22 -21.31 3.91 -14.67
N ALA A 23 -22.14 2.92 -15.00
CA ALA A 23 -22.22 1.66 -14.25
C ALA A 23 -21.25 0.58 -14.78
N PHE A 24 -20.48 0.91 -15.82
CA PHE A 24 -19.48 0.03 -16.44
C PHE A 24 -19.95 -1.39 -16.86
N ASP A 25 -21.25 -1.64 -17.04
CA ASP A 25 -21.73 -2.92 -17.63
C ASP A 25 -21.11 -3.25 -19.02
N VAL A 26 -20.54 -2.24 -19.68
CA VAL A 26 -19.75 -2.33 -20.91
C VAL A 26 -18.57 -1.36 -20.84
N ASP A 27 -17.53 -1.63 -21.64
CA ASP A 27 -16.41 -0.70 -21.81
C ASP A 27 -16.93 0.65 -22.30
N PRO A 28 -16.73 1.75 -21.55
CA PRO A 28 -17.23 3.06 -21.92
C PRO A 28 -16.38 3.72 -23.01
N GLY A 29 -15.27 3.11 -23.43
CA GLY A 29 -14.37 3.66 -24.44
C GLY A 29 -13.65 4.93 -23.97
N TRP A 30 -13.43 5.06 -22.65
CA TRP A 30 -12.70 6.20 -22.09
C TRP A 30 -11.28 6.29 -22.63
N GLU A 31 -10.76 7.52 -22.63
CA GLU A 31 -9.45 7.79 -23.19
C GLU A 31 -8.35 7.11 -22.38
N SER A 32 -7.49 6.38 -23.09
CA SER A 32 -6.33 5.69 -22.52
C SER A 32 -5.04 6.44 -22.83
N PHE A 33 -4.22 6.68 -21.81
CA PHE A 33 -2.87 7.21 -21.97
C PHE A 33 -1.88 6.50 -21.03
N ARG A 34 -1.01 5.67 -21.59
CA ARG A 34 0.05 4.93 -20.86
C ARG A 34 -0.45 4.07 -19.68
N ASN A 35 -1.73 3.74 -19.64
CA ASN A 35 -2.39 2.99 -18.56
C ASN A 35 -2.39 1.47 -18.78
N ARG A 36 -2.13 1.01 -20.01
CA ARG A 36 -1.97 -0.39 -20.39
C ARG A 36 -0.55 -0.63 -20.89
N LEU A 37 0.42 -0.62 -19.98
CA LEU A 37 1.81 -0.92 -20.28
C LEU A 37 2.11 -2.36 -19.88
N ALA A 38 2.82 -3.09 -20.73
CA ALA A 38 3.29 -4.44 -20.43
C ALA A 38 4.81 -4.52 -20.59
N PRO A 39 5.52 -5.24 -19.69
CA PRO A 39 6.92 -5.55 -19.93
C PRO A 39 7.06 -6.42 -21.17
N GLU A 40 8.02 -6.10 -22.04
CA GLU A 40 8.38 -6.97 -23.18
C GLU A 40 8.83 -8.35 -22.70
N LYS A 41 9.55 -8.37 -21.56
CA LYS A 41 10.01 -9.58 -20.88
C LYS A 41 9.49 -9.53 -19.44
N PRO A 42 8.35 -10.18 -19.16
CA PRO A 42 7.85 -10.31 -17.80
C PRO A 42 8.90 -10.91 -16.86
N HIS A 43 8.90 -10.46 -15.61
CA HIS A 43 9.80 -10.98 -14.58
C HIS A 43 9.43 -12.44 -14.28
N GLN A 44 10.43 -13.32 -14.20
CA GLN A 44 10.19 -14.72 -13.85
C GLN A 44 10.26 -14.85 -12.34
N VAL A 45 9.16 -15.28 -11.74
CA VAL A 45 9.09 -15.66 -10.33
C VAL A 45 9.29 -17.16 -10.25
N LYS A 46 10.20 -17.57 -9.37
CA LYS A 46 10.39 -18.97 -9.01
C LYS A 46 10.67 -19.07 -7.52
N GLN A 47 9.67 -19.58 -6.81
CA GLN A 47 9.81 -20.04 -5.43
C GLN A 47 10.39 -21.44 -5.45
N ASP A 48 11.29 -21.73 -4.51
CA ASP A 48 11.75 -23.09 -4.26
C ASP A 48 12.25 -23.18 -2.82
N PHE A 49 11.33 -23.31 -1.87
CA PHE A 49 11.68 -23.41 -0.45
C PHE A 49 10.75 -24.36 0.29
N GLY A 50 11.24 -24.94 1.39
CA GLY A 50 10.55 -25.97 2.15
C GLY A 50 11.55 -26.85 2.89
N TYR A 51 11.17 -28.07 3.26
CA TYR A 51 12.11 -29.04 3.81
C TYR A 51 13.20 -29.42 2.78
N ARG A 52 14.44 -29.55 3.25
CA ARG A 52 15.60 -29.98 2.45
C ARG A 52 16.48 -30.91 3.27
N SER A 53 17.06 -31.92 2.60
CA SER A 53 18.05 -32.82 3.19
C SER A 53 19.48 -32.26 3.16
N SER A 54 19.64 -30.95 3.06
CA SER A 54 20.92 -30.24 3.08
C SER A 54 21.35 -29.93 4.53
N ASN A 55 22.45 -29.20 4.73
CA ASN A 55 22.91 -28.80 6.06
C ASN A 55 23.61 -27.43 6.00
N PHE A 56 22.96 -26.43 5.42
CA PHE A 56 23.48 -25.06 5.31
C PHE A 56 23.37 -24.30 6.63
N ALA A 57 22.33 -24.54 7.43
CA ALA A 57 22.11 -23.94 8.75
C ALA A 57 22.94 -24.60 9.87
N GLY A 58 23.70 -25.66 9.58
CA GLY A 58 24.68 -26.24 10.50
C GLY A 58 24.09 -27.07 11.64
N GLY A 59 23.02 -27.81 11.35
CA GLY A 59 22.45 -28.85 12.20
C GLY A 59 23.41 -29.98 12.56
N GLN A 60 23.03 -30.75 13.57
CA GLN A 60 23.78 -31.96 13.93
C GLN A 60 23.65 -33.06 12.85
N GLN A 61 22.49 -33.16 12.21
CA GLN A 61 22.24 -34.06 11.08
C GLN A 61 21.89 -33.24 9.83
N ALA A 62 21.81 -33.91 8.69
CA ALA A 62 21.31 -33.28 7.47
C ALA A 62 19.78 -33.20 7.53
N GLY A 63 19.23 -32.05 7.17
CA GLY A 63 17.84 -31.69 7.41
C GLY A 63 17.71 -30.23 7.83
N GLU A 64 16.89 -29.46 7.14
CA GLU A 64 16.59 -28.05 7.45
C GLU A 64 15.35 -27.59 6.66
N ILE A 65 14.81 -26.42 6.99
CA ILE A 65 13.82 -25.74 6.16
C ILE A 65 14.45 -24.51 5.49
N GLY A 66 14.07 -24.23 4.24
CA GLY A 66 14.61 -23.09 3.52
C GLY A 66 14.76 -23.34 2.03
N GLY A 67 15.63 -22.55 1.40
CA GLY A 67 15.84 -22.50 -0.04
C GLY A 67 15.62 -21.11 -0.60
N ARG A 68 15.28 -21.06 -1.89
CA ARG A 68 15.09 -19.82 -2.64
C ARG A 68 13.71 -19.24 -2.35
N VAL A 69 13.70 -18.04 -1.77
CA VAL A 69 12.50 -17.23 -1.58
C VAL A 69 12.63 -15.97 -2.43
N GLN A 70 11.64 -15.71 -3.27
CA GLN A 70 11.63 -14.56 -4.17
C GLN A 70 10.51 -13.59 -3.79
N ARG A 71 10.82 -12.29 -3.85
CA ARG A 71 9.81 -11.23 -3.77
C ARG A 71 8.86 -11.32 -4.97
N SER A 72 7.55 -11.41 -4.71
CA SER A 72 6.54 -11.55 -5.76
C SER A 72 5.13 -11.16 -5.29
N ALA A 73 4.26 -10.69 -6.17
CA ALA A 73 2.93 -10.23 -5.81
C ALA A 73 1.93 -11.32 -5.40
N ALA A 74 2.24 -12.60 -5.64
CA ALA A 74 1.49 -13.74 -5.11
C ALA A 74 2.11 -14.19 -3.78
N ALA A 75 1.27 -14.63 -2.85
CA ALA A 75 1.70 -15.22 -1.59
C ALA A 75 2.34 -16.60 -1.85
N ALA A 76 3.37 -16.92 -1.06
CA ALA A 76 3.94 -18.25 -0.96
C ALA A 76 4.45 -18.45 0.47
N PHE A 77 4.18 -19.61 1.06
CA PHE A 77 4.64 -19.95 2.41
C PHE A 77 4.94 -21.43 2.59
N TYR A 78 5.75 -21.72 3.62
CA TYR A 78 5.98 -23.05 4.17
C TYR A 78 6.05 -22.92 5.70
N GLY A 79 5.10 -23.53 6.41
CA GLY A 79 4.91 -23.24 7.83
C GLY A 79 4.23 -24.33 8.64
N LEU A 80 4.66 -24.44 9.89
CA LEU A 80 4.02 -25.22 10.93
C LEU A 80 2.64 -24.63 11.21
N LYS A 81 1.59 -25.42 11.00
CA LYS A 81 0.25 -25.08 11.49
C LYS A 81 0.20 -25.21 13.01
N ILE A 82 -0.31 -24.19 13.69
CA ILE A 82 -0.43 -24.12 15.15
C ILE A 82 -1.89 -23.89 15.57
N GLU A 83 -2.17 -24.11 16.85
CA GLU A 83 -3.42 -23.59 17.44
C GLU A 83 -3.41 -22.06 17.35
N PRO A 84 -4.50 -21.42 16.89
CA PRO A 84 -4.53 -19.97 16.70
C PRO A 84 -4.17 -19.19 17.97
N LYS A 85 -3.23 -18.26 17.81
CA LYS A 85 -2.80 -17.31 18.84
C LYS A 85 -3.14 -15.87 18.46
N SER A 86 -2.90 -14.96 19.38
CA SER A 86 -3.18 -13.53 19.28
C SER A 86 -2.04 -12.69 19.88
N LEU A 87 -2.22 -11.36 19.88
CA LEU A 87 -1.32 -10.43 20.58
C LEU A 87 -1.53 -10.41 22.10
N ASP A 88 -2.43 -11.23 22.65
CA ASP A 88 -2.51 -11.47 24.10
C ASP A 88 -1.68 -12.68 24.55
N ASP A 89 -1.12 -13.44 23.60
CA ASP A 89 -0.33 -14.64 23.87
C ASP A 89 1.16 -14.33 23.89
N ARG A 90 1.91 -15.02 24.78
CA ARG A 90 3.37 -15.03 24.72
C ARG A 90 3.82 -15.89 23.54
N LEU A 91 4.75 -15.36 22.75
CA LEU A 91 5.35 -16.05 21.60
C LEU A 91 6.86 -16.15 21.78
N SER A 92 7.45 -17.29 21.44
CA SER A 92 8.90 -17.46 21.50
C SER A 92 9.40 -18.40 20.41
N ALA A 93 10.39 -17.97 19.63
CA ALA A 93 11.02 -18.79 18.61
C ALA A 93 12.52 -18.56 18.60
N SER A 94 13.30 -19.60 18.41
CA SER A 94 14.75 -19.51 18.27
C SER A 94 15.28 -20.61 17.37
N GLY A 95 16.49 -20.43 16.87
CA GLY A 95 17.23 -21.50 16.20
C GLY A 95 18.48 -20.99 15.51
N LYS A 96 18.88 -21.71 14.46
CA LYS A 96 19.97 -21.35 13.56
C LYS A 96 19.42 -20.75 12.28
N LEU A 97 20.15 -19.80 11.71
CA LEU A 97 19.85 -19.16 10.43
C LEU A 97 21.12 -19.07 9.60
N ALA A 98 21.06 -19.48 8.34
CA ALA A 98 22.07 -19.16 7.34
C ALA A 98 21.41 -18.47 6.14
N VAL A 99 22.06 -17.44 5.60
CA VAL A 99 21.64 -16.79 4.35
C VAL A 99 22.77 -16.99 3.35
N ALA A 100 22.56 -17.90 2.39
CA ALA A 100 23.59 -18.34 1.45
C ALA A 100 23.80 -17.33 0.31
N SER A 101 22.73 -16.61 -0.07
CA SER A 101 22.77 -15.55 -1.07
C SER A 101 21.63 -14.57 -0.84
N ALA A 102 21.83 -13.31 -1.22
CA ALA A 102 20.78 -12.29 -1.18
C ALA A 102 21.03 -11.24 -2.26
N GLU A 103 20.15 -11.15 -3.25
CA GLU A 103 20.20 -10.07 -4.23
C GLU A 103 19.65 -8.75 -3.64
N GLY A 104 19.93 -7.62 -4.29
CA GLY A 104 19.25 -6.37 -3.95
C GLY A 104 17.74 -6.47 -4.23
N ALA A 105 16.92 -5.84 -3.39
CA ALA A 105 15.45 -5.89 -3.52
C ALA A 105 14.89 -7.33 -3.44
N SER A 106 15.54 -8.21 -2.68
CA SER A 106 15.00 -9.49 -2.24
C SER A 106 14.48 -9.42 -0.81
N GLY A 107 13.72 -10.41 -0.38
CA GLY A 107 13.29 -10.47 1.01
C GLY A 107 12.36 -11.64 1.33
N ALA A 108 12.48 -12.11 2.56
CA ALA A 108 11.68 -13.18 3.13
C ALA A 108 11.37 -12.87 4.59
N MET A 109 10.29 -13.45 5.07
CA MET A 109 9.80 -13.27 6.44
C MET A 109 9.88 -14.60 7.18
N VAL A 110 10.21 -14.53 8.47
CA VAL A 110 10.23 -15.69 9.37
C VAL A 110 9.55 -15.31 10.68
N GLY A 111 8.57 -16.11 11.11
CA GLY A 111 7.83 -15.84 12.34
C GLY A 111 6.41 -16.42 12.32
N TRP A 112 5.53 -15.83 13.14
CA TRP A 112 4.11 -16.17 13.20
C TRP A 112 3.30 -15.32 12.23
N PHE A 113 2.32 -15.92 11.56
CA PHE A 113 1.44 -15.26 10.60
C PHE A 113 0.08 -15.93 10.51
N HIS A 114 -0.89 -15.24 9.90
CA HIS A 114 -2.13 -15.85 9.40
C HIS A 114 -1.94 -16.31 7.96
N ALA A 115 -2.21 -17.58 7.66
CA ALA A 115 -2.11 -18.11 6.30
C ALA A 115 -3.44 -17.99 5.51
N PRO A 116 -3.39 -17.67 4.20
CA PRO A 116 -2.22 -17.18 3.48
C PRO A 116 -1.89 -15.74 3.91
N PRO A 117 -0.60 -15.38 4.07
CA PRO A 117 -0.24 -14.03 4.45
C PRO A 117 -0.67 -13.07 3.34
N PRO A 118 -1.36 -11.96 3.61
CA PRO A 118 -1.70 -11.00 2.58
C PRO A 118 -0.71 -9.84 2.54
N SER A 119 -0.34 -9.38 1.34
CA SER A 119 0.45 -8.16 1.14
C SER A 119 1.89 -8.21 1.69
N TRP A 120 2.62 -7.10 1.55
CA TRP A 120 4.03 -6.95 1.94
C TRP A 120 4.21 -6.47 3.37
N ARG A 121 3.26 -5.66 3.86
CA ARG A 121 3.11 -5.28 5.26
C ARG A 121 2.09 -6.22 5.87
N THR A 122 2.54 -7.44 6.11
CA THR A 122 1.71 -8.58 6.45
C THR A 122 0.89 -8.27 7.71
N PRO A 123 -0.44 -8.05 7.61
CA PRO A 123 -1.28 -7.97 8.80
C PRO A 123 -1.29 -9.32 9.49
N ASN A 124 -1.72 -9.37 10.75
CA ASN A 124 -1.75 -10.60 11.52
C ASN A 124 -0.38 -11.34 11.51
N SER A 125 0.69 -10.65 11.90
CA SER A 125 2.04 -11.22 11.89
C SER A 125 2.91 -10.74 13.03
N VAL A 126 3.88 -11.57 13.42
CA VAL A 126 4.97 -11.25 14.36
C VAL A 126 6.22 -11.92 13.81
N ALA A 127 7.18 -11.15 13.32
CA ALA A 127 8.22 -11.70 12.46
C ALA A 127 9.52 -10.91 12.47
N PHE A 128 10.58 -11.54 11.96
CA PHE A 128 11.71 -10.81 11.40
C PHE A 128 11.75 -10.95 9.88
N ARG A 129 12.14 -9.87 9.19
CA ARG A 129 12.36 -9.79 7.75
C ARG A 129 13.84 -9.82 7.43
N LEU A 130 14.22 -10.70 6.53
CA LEU A 130 15.49 -10.61 5.81
C LEU A 130 15.27 -9.72 4.58
N ASP A 131 16.08 -8.69 4.41
CA ASP A 131 15.95 -7.73 3.30
C ASP A 131 17.29 -7.60 2.55
N GLY A 132 17.32 -8.07 1.31
CA GLY A 132 18.57 -8.20 0.57
C GLY A 132 19.12 -6.89 0.02
N ASN A 133 20.44 -6.78 0.07
CA ASN A 133 21.22 -5.59 -0.24
C ASN A 133 22.49 -5.95 -1.03
N GLY A 134 22.33 -6.73 -2.10
CA GLY A 134 23.40 -7.01 -3.08
C GLY A 134 24.59 -7.78 -2.51
N GLY A 135 24.36 -9.02 -2.07
CA GLY A 135 25.34 -9.89 -1.41
C GLY A 135 25.38 -9.72 0.12
N LYS A 136 24.49 -8.89 0.66
CA LYS A 136 24.30 -8.64 2.09
C LYS A 136 22.81 -8.63 2.39
N PHE A 137 22.44 -8.65 3.67
CA PHE A 137 21.05 -8.49 4.09
C PHE A 137 20.92 -7.69 5.38
N TRP A 138 19.83 -6.95 5.47
CA TRP A 138 19.34 -6.35 6.70
C TRP A 138 18.39 -7.31 7.40
N MET A 139 18.30 -7.18 8.72
CA MET A 139 17.26 -7.84 9.51
C MET A 139 16.37 -6.76 10.13
N PHE A 140 15.09 -6.81 9.82
CA PHE A 140 14.07 -6.00 10.46
C PHE A 140 13.22 -6.89 11.36
N TYR A 141 12.72 -6.38 12.47
CA TYR A 141 11.72 -7.06 13.29
C TYR A 141 10.43 -6.23 13.28
N GLU A 142 9.32 -6.87 12.98
CA GLU A 142 8.06 -6.22 12.65
C GLU A 142 6.85 -7.05 13.06
N TYR A 143 5.71 -6.38 13.16
CA TYR A 143 4.43 -7.01 13.47
C TYR A 143 3.30 -6.33 12.69
N GLY A 144 2.22 -7.06 12.48
CA GLY A 144 0.98 -6.58 11.89
C GLY A 144 -0.23 -7.01 12.71
N THR A 145 -1.20 -6.11 12.86
CA THR A 145 -2.47 -6.35 13.56
C THR A 145 -3.56 -6.74 12.56
N ARG A 146 -4.77 -7.04 13.05
CA ARG A 146 -5.91 -7.45 12.22
C ARG A 146 -6.46 -6.32 11.34
N ASN A 147 -6.37 -5.07 11.78
CA ASN A 147 -6.86 -3.90 11.04
C ASN A 147 -5.72 -3.19 10.29
N TRP A 148 -4.74 -3.94 9.79
CA TRP A 148 -3.66 -3.44 8.93
C TRP A 148 -2.70 -2.44 9.58
N HIS A 149 -2.79 -2.24 10.89
CA HIS A 149 -1.75 -1.51 11.59
C HIS A 149 -0.49 -2.37 11.60
N THR A 150 0.60 -1.80 11.14
CA THR A 150 1.91 -2.44 11.22
C THR A 150 2.86 -1.57 11.99
N GLY A 151 3.69 -2.20 12.81
CA GLY A 151 4.77 -1.53 13.50
C GLY A 151 6.01 -2.39 13.53
N GLY A 152 7.01 -1.90 14.24
CA GLY A 152 8.38 -2.35 14.03
C GLY A 152 8.99 -1.70 12.81
N GLY A 153 10.06 -2.29 12.29
CA GLY A 153 10.95 -1.60 11.35
C GLY A 153 12.18 -0.98 12.02
N GLY A 154 12.47 -1.36 13.27
CA GLY A 154 13.84 -1.28 13.77
C GLY A 154 14.70 -2.23 12.94
N ALA A 155 15.79 -1.72 12.38
CA ALA A 155 16.90 -2.55 11.92
C ALA A 155 18.05 -2.23 12.85
N PHE A 156 18.23 -3.09 13.85
CA PHE A 156 19.22 -2.90 14.89
C PHE A 156 19.04 -1.57 15.65
N GLU A 157 20.11 -0.85 15.96
CA GLU A 157 20.07 0.39 16.75
C GLU A 157 19.58 1.61 15.94
N GLY A 158 18.99 2.60 16.62
CA GLY A 158 18.63 3.91 16.05
C GLY A 158 17.15 4.06 15.69
N ASP A 159 16.71 5.31 15.49
CA ASP A 159 15.29 5.62 15.21
C ASP A 159 14.84 5.18 13.81
N ARG A 160 15.79 4.98 12.89
CA ARG A 160 15.57 4.48 11.53
C ARG A 160 16.77 3.64 11.08
N TYR A 161 16.55 2.67 10.20
CA TYR A 161 17.64 1.83 9.70
C TYR A 161 18.76 2.63 9.02
N GLN A 162 18.47 3.77 8.39
CA GLN A 162 19.50 4.61 7.77
C GLN A 162 20.46 5.24 8.79
N THR A 163 20.10 5.23 10.07
CA THR A 163 20.90 5.76 11.18
C THR A 163 21.56 4.68 12.02
N THR A 164 21.33 3.41 11.70
CA THR A 164 21.93 2.31 12.45
C THR A 164 23.44 2.24 12.21
N VAL A 165 24.18 1.91 13.27
CA VAL A 165 25.64 1.70 13.21
C VAL A 165 25.99 0.24 12.90
N THR A 166 25.04 -0.68 13.08
CA THR A 166 25.24 -2.09 12.74
C THR A 166 25.20 -2.27 11.23
N PRO A 167 26.28 -2.75 10.59
CA PRO A 167 26.28 -3.00 9.14
C PRO A 167 25.37 -4.19 8.79
N PRO A 168 24.89 -4.27 7.53
CA PRO A 168 24.15 -5.45 7.08
C PRO A 168 25.07 -6.68 7.09
N PHE A 169 24.49 -7.84 7.37
CA PHE A 169 25.21 -9.12 7.40
C PHE A 169 25.59 -9.55 5.99
N PRO A 170 26.76 -10.20 5.79
CA PRO A 170 27.08 -10.83 4.51
C PRO A 170 26.15 -12.02 4.26
N ALA A 171 25.64 -12.15 3.04
CA ALA A 171 24.91 -13.34 2.60
C ALA A 171 25.92 -14.36 2.05
N ASP A 172 26.73 -14.95 2.93
CA ASP A 172 27.84 -15.85 2.61
C ASP A 172 27.66 -17.27 3.18
N GLY A 173 26.45 -17.59 3.67
CA GLY A 173 26.12 -18.87 4.27
C GLY A 173 26.62 -19.03 5.71
N ARG A 174 27.17 -17.99 6.34
CA ARG A 174 27.51 -18.03 7.77
C ARG A 174 26.25 -18.33 8.59
N VAL A 175 26.40 -19.24 9.55
CA VAL A 175 25.37 -19.59 10.52
C VAL A 175 25.34 -18.57 11.65
N HIS A 176 24.14 -18.09 11.96
CA HIS A 176 23.80 -17.20 13.06
C HIS A 176 22.86 -17.90 14.04
N THR A 177 23.01 -17.63 15.33
CA THR A 177 21.99 -18.01 16.32
C THR A 177 21.03 -16.85 16.50
N TRP A 178 19.73 -17.15 16.60
CA TRP A 178 18.71 -16.12 16.74
C TRP A 178 17.60 -16.51 17.70
N LYS A 179 16.92 -15.50 18.24
CA LYS A 179 15.69 -15.63 19.03
C LYS A 179 14.76 -14.45 18.78
N LEU A 180 13.47 -14.71 18.64
CA LEU A 180 12.40 -13.72 18.61
C LEU A 180 11.40 -14.06 19.73
N ASP A 181 11.25 -13.14 20.68
CA ASP A 181 10.27 -13.22 21.76
C ASP A 181 9.24 -12.10 21.63
N TYR A 182 8.00 -12.40 21.99
CA TYR A 182 6.96 -11.41 22.21
C TYR A 182 6.35 -11.59 23.61
N ASP A 183 6.41 -10.52 24.40
CA ASP A 183 5.80 -10.44 25.73
C ASP A 183 4.63 -9.44 25.71
N PRO A 184 3.37 -9.89 25.78
CA PRO A 184 2.19 -9.02 25.76
C PRO A 184 2.00 -8.23 27.06
N GLU A 185 2.59 -8.67 28.18
CA GLU A 185 2.47 -8.03 29.50
C GLU A 185 3.55 -6.97 29.73
N ALA A 186 4.62 -6.98 28.92
CA ALA A 186 5.70 -6.02 29.01
C ALA A 186 5.21 -4.57 28.79
N LEU A 187 5.95 -3.62 29.39
CA LEU A 187 5.70 -2.18 29.30
C LEU A 187 4.26 -1.81 29.68
N ASP A 188 3.83 -2.29 30.86
CA ASP A 188 2.48 -2.09 31.41
C ASP A 188 1.37 -2.62 30.48
N GLY A 189 1.57 -3.81 29.90
CA GLY A 189 0.61 -4.43 28.99
C GLY A 189 0.56 -3.77 27.61
N ARG A 190 1.60 -3.04 27.21
CA ARG A 190 1.70 -2.49 25.85
C ARG A 190 2.17 -3.54 24.84
N GLY A 191 2.93 -4.53 25.29
CA GLY A 191 3.56 -5.53 24.44
C GLY A 191 4.95 -5.12 23.96
N LEU A 192 5.89 -6.06 24.00
CA LEU A 192 7.28 -5.86 23.58
C LEU A 192 7.76 -7.03 22.72
N LEU A 193 8.33 -6.72 21.55
CA LEU A 193 9.15 -7.65 20.78
C LEU A 193 10.60 -7.54 21.21
N THR A 194 11.25 -8.68 21.45
CA THR A 194 12.68 -8.77 21.69
C THR A 194 13.31 -9.69 20.64
N PHE A 195 14.24 -9.15 19.86
CA PHE A 195 15.01 -9.91 18.88
C PHE A 195 16.46 -10.05 19.34
N VAL A 196 17.00 -11.26 19.28
CA VAL A 196 18.38 -11.58 19.61
C VAL A 196 19.03 -12.23 18.41
N VAL A 197 20.22 -11.77 18.02
CA VAL A 197 21.05 -12.40 16.97
C VAL A 197 22.52 -12.29 17.34
N ASP A 198 23.25 -13.41 17.32
CA ASP A 198 24.67 -13.48 17.74
C ASP A 198 24.95 -12.74 19.06
N ASP A 199 24.13 -13.01 20.08
CA ASP A 199 24.17 -12.41 21.43
C ASP A 199 23.90 -10.89 21.48
N ARG A 200 23.45 -10.27 20.38
CA ARG A 200 23.00 -8.87 20.35
C ARG A 200 21.51 -8.79 20.55
N HIS A 201 21.07 -7.85 21.38
CA HIS A 201 19.68 -7.70 21.79
C HIS A 201 19.06 -6.43 21.21
N TYR A 202 17.83 -6.55 20.72
CA TYR A 202 17.05 -5.48 20.13
C TYR A 202 15.61 -5.54 20.62
N GLU A 203 15.01 -4.39 20.87
CA GLU A 203 13.68 -4.29 21.48
C GLU A 203 12.80 -3.30 20.72
N VAL A 204 11.55 -3.69 20.46
CA VAL A 204 10.53 -2.81 19.87
C VAL A 204 9.23 -2.92 20.64
N PRO A 205 8.75 -1.81 21.25
CA PRO A 205 7.41 -1.78 21.79
C PRO A 205 6.37 -1.76 20.66
N LEU A 206 5.22 -2.38 20.89
CA LEU A 206 4.05 -2.14 20.03
C LEU A 206 3.64 -0.66 20.13
N GLU A 207 3.02 -0.08 19.10
CA GLU A 207 2.41 1.25 19.22
C GLU A 207 1.18 1.16 20.12
N LYS A 208 0.81 2.28 20.75
CA LYS A 208 -0.35 2.32 21.65
C LYS A 208 -1.60 1.90 20.90
N GLY A 209 -2.36 0.94 21.45
CA GLY A 209 -3.59 0.42 20.86
C GLY A 209 -3.40 -0.76 19.93
N HIS A 210 -2.17 -1.06 19.47
CA HIS A 210 -1.95 -2.13 18.49
C HIS A 210 -2.11 -3.53 19.10
N ARG A 211 -1.79 -3.71 20.39
CA ARG A 211 -2.06 -4.98 21.08
C ARG A 211 -3.56 -5.22 21.17
N GLU A 212 -4.32 -4.19 21.56
CA GLU A 212 -5.78 -4.23 21.67
C GLU A 212 -6.47 -4.42 20.31
N ASP A 213 -5.88 -3.88 19.23
CA ASP A 213 -6.33 -4.15 17.87
C ASP A 213 -6.27 -5.65 17.55
N GLY A 214 -5.24 -6.34 18.08
CA GLY A 214 -5.13 -7.79 18.07
C GLY A 214 -4.65 -8.37 16.73
N ALA A 215 -4.45 -9.68 16.70
CA ALA A 215 -4.07 -10.45 15.51
C ALA A 215 -4.65 -11.87 15.60
N ILE A 216 -4.65 -12.59 14.47
CA ILE A 216 -4.87 -14.04 14.41
C ILE A 216 -3.58 -14.66 13.88
N LEU A 217 -2.96 -15.58 14.62
CA LEU A 217 -1.69 -16.20 14.25
C LEU A 217 -1.88 -17.71 14.24
N ASP A 218 -1.95 -18.33 13.07
CA ASP A 218 -2.26 -19.77 12.92
C ASP A 218 -1.14 -20.59 12.29
N HIS A 219 -0.05 -19.94 11.86
CA HIS A 219 1.15 -20.59 11.36
C HIS A 219 2.43 -19.97 11.94
N PHE A 220 3.50 -20.77 11.97
CA PHE A 220 4.87 -20.32 12.14
C PHE A 220 5.73 -20.84 10.99
N GLY A 221 6.51 -19.99 10.34
CA GLY A 221 7.34 -20.46 9.21
C GLY A 221 7.94 -19.36 8.37
N ILE A 222 8.17 -19.69 7.08
CA ILE A 222 8.78 -18.82 6.07
C ILE A 222 7.69 -18.38 5.09
N TRP A 223 7.64 -17.09 4.75
CA TRP A 223 6.85 -16.59 3.63
C TRP A 223 7.57 -15.50 2.85
N ASN A 224 7.14 -15.28 1.60
CA ASN A 224 7.71 -14.26 0.74
C ASN A 224 7.16 -12.85 1.05
N VAL A 225 7.97 -11.83 0.75
CA VAL A 225 7.49 -10.43 0.78
C VAL A 225 6.75 -10.12 -0.51
N GLN A 226 5.49 -9.66 -0.41
CA GLN A 226 4.63 -9.44 -1.58
C GLN A 226 4.81 -8.08 -2.27
N THR A 227 6.04 -7.79 -2.65
CA THR A 227 6.37 -6.76 -3.65
C THR A 227 7.19 -7.39 -4.77
N PRO A 228 7.28 -6.79 -5.96
CA PRO A 228 8.15 -7.30 -7.02
C PRO A 228 9.60 -7.16 -6.63
N GLY A 229 10.40 -8.19 -6.88
CA GLY A 229 11.83 -8.12 -6.61
C GLY A 229 12.58 -9.39 -6.92
N SER A 230 13.80 -9.46 -6.38
CA SER A 230 14.72 -10.57 -6.57
C SER A 230 14.60 -11.62 -5.47
N GLU A 231 15.41 -12.67 -5.57
CA GLU A 231 15.52 -13.75 -4.59
C GLU A 231 16.62 -13.55 -3.53
N LEU A 232 16.40 -14.24 -2.42
CA LEU A 232 17.44 -14.63 -1.49
C LEU A 232 17.32 -16.12 -1.19
N GLU A 233 18.36 -16.69 -0.60
CA GLU A 233 18.40 -18.08 -0.21
C GLU A 233 18.71 -18.17 1.28
N LEU A 234 17.74 -18.68 2.06
CA LEU A 234 17.86 -18.79 3.51
C LEU A 234 17.62 -20.22 3.98
N TYR A 235 18.16 -20.56 5.14
CA TYR A 235 18.03 -21.87 5.76
C TYR A 235 17.87 -21.73 7.28
N LEU A 236 16.95 -22.49 7.85
CA LEU A 236 16.65 -22.54 9.28
C LEU A 236 16.72 -23.97 9.78
N ASP A 237 17.31 -24.13 10.96
CA ASP A 237 17.42 -25.43 11.63
C ASP A 237 17.51 -25.28 13.15
N ASP A 238 17.39 -26.40 13.87
CA ASP A 238 17.37 -26.49 15.34
C ASP A 238 16.34 -25.51 15.94
N LEU A 239 15.16 -25.43 15.32
CA LEU A 239 14.12 -24.52 15.75
C LEU A 239 13.53 -24.95 17.09
N VAL A 240 13.25 -23.99 17.94
CA VAL A 240 12.37 -24.14 19.09
C VAL A 240 11.27 -23.10 18.93
N VAL A 241 10.03 -23.55 18.75
CA VAL A 241 8.85 -22.70 18.56
C VAL A 241 7.90 -22.96 19.70
N ASP A 242 7.64 -21.95 20.51
CA ASP A 242 6.75 -21.98 21.67
C ASP A 242 7.04 -23.16 22.62
N GLY A 243 8.34 -23.45 22.79
CA GLY A 243 8.86 -24.53 23.63
C GLY A 243 8.97 -25.89 22.96
N GLN A 244 8.44 -26.06 21.74
CA GLN A 244 8.55 -27.30 20.97
C GLN A 244 9.76 -27.27 20.03
N ARG A 245 10.58 -28.33 20.07
CA ARG A 245 11.79 -28.45 19.24
C ARG A 245 11.50 -29.12 17.90
N TYR A 246 12.11 -28.60 16.84
CA TYR A 246 12.13 -29.12 15.48
C TYR A 246 13.58 -29.14 14.98
N ALA A 247 14.16 -30.35 14.87
CA ALA A 247 15.53 -30.55 14.42
C ALA A 247 15.63 -30.93 12.92
N PHE A 248 14.49 -31.16 12.26
CA PHE A 248 14.40 -31.49 10.84
C PHE A 248 15.23 -32.69 10.36
N ASP A 249 15.56 -33.65 11.24
CA ASP A 249 16.21 -34.91 10.83
C ASP A 249 15.39 -35.68 9.75
N ASP A 250 14.07 -35.45 9.72
CA ASP A 250 13.14 -35.94 8.72
C ASP A 250 12.24 -34.78 8.24
N ASP A 251 11.61 -34.97 7.07
CA ASP A 251 10.64 -34.03 6.53
C ASP A 251 9.43 -33.90 7.47
N PRO A 252 9.17 -32.71 8.04
CA PRO A 252 8.11 -32.54 9.02
C PRO A 252 6.71 -32.43 8.36
N GLN A 253 6.63 -32.41 7.03
CA GLN A 253 5.39 -32.29 6.25
C GLN A 253 4.54 -31.09 6.70
N TRP A 254 5.19 -29.94 6.87
CA TRP A 254 4.53 -28.69 7.24
C TRP A 254 3.61 -28.19 6.12
N ASP A 255 2.65 -27.34 6.49
CA ASP A 255 1.68 -26.76 5.56
C ASP A 255 2.39 -25.83 4.57
N ALA A 256 1.89 -25.73 3.34
CA ALA A 256 2.55 -24.99 2.29
C ALA A 256 1.60 -24.52 1.19
N GLU A 257 1.89 -23.34 0.63
CA GLU A 257 1.22 -22.78 -0.54
C GLU A 257 2.26 -22.12 -1.43
N ASP A 258 2.24 -22.44 -2.74
CA ASP A 258 3.06 -21.83 -3.79
C ASP A 258 4.57 -21.74 -3.53
N ASN A 259 5.09 -22.51 -2.57
CA ASN A 259 6.51 -22.55 -2.18
C ASN A 259 7.44 -23.17 -3.24
N HIS A 260 6.87 -23.82 -4.27
CA HIS A 260 7.55 -24.29 -5.47
C HIS A 260 6.95 -23.70 -6.76
N ALA A 261 6.23 -22.59 -6.68
CA ALA A 261 5.57 -21.97 -7.82
C ALA A 261 6.58 -21.36 -8.81
N GLU A 262 6.26 -21.45 -10.11
CA GLU A 262 7.01 -20.81 -11.19
C GLU A 262 6.05 -20.13 -12.16
N TYR A 263 6.16 -18.81 -12.32
CA TYR A 263 5.27 -18.04 -13.19
C TYR A 263 5.91 -16.73 -13.69
N ARG A 264 5.20 -16.05 -14.60
CA ARG A 264 5.61 -14.75 -15.16
C ARG A 264 4.79 -13.63 -14.53
N GLU A 265 5.47 -12.74 -13.82
CA GLU A 265 4.88 -11.59 -13.15
C GLU A 265 4.86 -10.35 -14.06
N ARG A 266 3.72 -9.66 -14.08
CA ARG A 266 3.51 -8.38 -14.78
C ARG A 266 3.34 -7.20 -13.82
N PHE A 267 3.15 -7.47 -12.54
CA PHE A 267 3.15 -6.46 -11.49
C PHE A 267 4.60 -5.99 -11.28
N VAL A 268 5.11 -5.08 -12.11
CA VAL A 268 6.50 -4.61 -12.04
C VAL A 268 6.52 -3.14 -12.43
N ARG A 269 7.22 -2.29 -11.66
CA ARG A 269 7.37 -0.87 -12.02
C ARG A 269 8.17 -0.73 -13.34
N PRO A 270 7.83 0.18 -14.26
CA PRO A 270 6.74 1.16 -14.23
C PRO A 270 5.50 0.72 -15.05
N TYR A 271 5.23 -0.58 -15.13
CA TYR A 271 4.17 -1.12 -15.97
C TYR A 271 2.82 -1.03 -15.27
N HIS A 272 2.08 0.03 -15.59
CA HIS A 272 0.68 0.17 -15.19
C HIS A 272 -0.20 -0.77 -16.00
N ASP A 273 -1.22 -1.34 -15.36
CA ASP A 273 -2.25 -2.11 -16.05
C ASP A 273 -3.61 -1.80 -15.42
N TYR A 274 -4.22 -0.71 -15.90
CA TYR A 274 -5.50 -0.24 -15.43
C TYR A 274 -6.37 0.37 -16.53
N GLY A 275 -7.68 0.39 -16.30
CA GLY A 275 -8.72 0.84 -17.21
C GLY A 275 -9.98 0.00 -16.99
N TYR A 276 -10.84 -0.09 -17.99
CA TYR A 276 -12.01 -0.96 -17.91
C TYR A 276 -11.61 -2.46 -17.85
N SER A 277 -12.21 -3.22 -16.92
CA SER A 277 -12.11 -4.68 -16.88
C SER A 277 -13.46 -5.32 -16.55
N PRO A 278 -13.76 -6.53 -17.09
CA PRO A 278 -14.98 -7.27 -16.78
C PRO A 278 -14.84 -8.04 -15.45
N THR A 279 -14.43 -7.32 -14.39
CA THR A 279 -14.27 -7.80 -13.01
C THR A 279 -15.35 -7.17 -12.13
N ALA A 280 -15.45 -7.57 -10.86
CA ALA A 280 -16.46 -7.03 -9.94
C ALA A 280 -15.88 -6.82 -8.53
N HIS A 281 -14.66 -6.31 -8.45
CA HIS A 281 -13.95 -6.07 -7.20
C HIS A 281 -14.63 -4.98 -6.35
N ALA A 282 -15.04 -3.87 -6.97
CA ALA A 282 -15.80 -2.79 -6.34
C ALA A 282 -17.30 -3.12 -6.15
N GLY A 283 -17.72 -4.34 -6.51
CA GLY A 283 -19.10 -4.83 -6.42
C GLY A 283 -19.86 -4.70 -7.74
N GLY A 284 -21.18 -4.87 -7.70
CA GLY A 284 -22.03 -4.76 -8.89
C GLY A 284 -22.00 -5.96 -9.83
N THR A 285 -22.44 -5.73 -11.07
CA THR A 285 -22.30 -6.66 -12.21
C THR A 285 -20.86 -6.60 -12.75
N PRO A 286 -20.34 -7.65 -13.41
CA PRO A 286 -18.99 -7.61 -13.98
C PRO A 286 -18.80 -6.43 -14.94
N GLY A 287 -17.84 -5.56 -14.63
CA GLY A 287 -17.58 -4.30 -15.30
C GLY A 287 -17.20 -3.21 -14.31
N GLU A 288 -15.97 -2.70 -14.37
CA GLU A 288 -15.47 -1.62 -13.49
C GLU A 288 -14.24 -0.96 -14.12
N ILE A 289 -13.78 0.16 -13.57
CA ILE A 289 -12.48 0.76 -13.95
C ILE A 289 -11.48 0.59 -12.82
N GLY A 290 -10.24 0.28 -13.15
CA GLY A 290 -9.24 0.04 -12.12
C GLY A 290 -8.13 -0.85 -12.59
N GLY A 291 -7.37 -1.35 -11.63
CA GLY A 291 -6.21 -2.19 -11.83
C GLY A 291 -4.97 -1.61 -11.14
N VAL A 292 -3.81 -1.97 -11.68
CA VAL A 292 -2.50 -1.67 -11.08
C VAL A 292 -2.02 -0.30 -11.53
N VAL A 293 -1.88 0.63 -10.58
CA VAL A 293 -1.37 1.98 -10.81
C VAL A 293 -0.11 2.21 -9.99
N PHE A 294 1.04 2.34 -10.65
CA PHE A 294 2.29 2.68 -10.00
C PHE A 294 2.42 4.19 -9.76
N ARG A 295 3.13 4.55 -8.69
CA ARG A 295 3.87 5.81 -8.65
C ARG A 295 5.01 5.75 -9.67
N ASP A 296 4.82 6.47 -10.77
CA ASP A 296 5.73 6.58 -11.91
C ASP A 296 5.96 8.07 -12.21
N GLU A 297 7.17 8.45 -12.59
CA GLU A 297 7.49 9.84 -12.91
C GLU A 297 6.88 10.26 -14.27
N GLN A 298 6.58 9.28 -15.12
CA GLN A 298 5.87 9.51 -16.38
C GLN A 298 4.36 9.61 -16.17
N PRO A 299 3.66 10.50 -16.91
CA PRO A 299 2.22 10.65 -16.77
C PRO A 299 1.47 9.46 -17.37
N THR A 300 0.36 9.10 -16.72
CA THR A 300 -0.62 8.15 -17.24
C THR A 300 -2.03 8.51 -16.74
N TYR A 301 -3.06 8.17 -17.52
CA TYR A 301 -4.46 8.23 -17.09
C TYR A 301 -5.37 7.27 -17.87
N TYR A 302 -6.54 7.01 -17.30
CA TYR A 302 -7.72 6.46 -17.98
C TYR A 302 -8.94 7.29 -17.59
N ALA A 303 -9.54 8.03 -18.53
CA ALA A 303 -10.50 9.08 -18.19
C ALA A 303 -11.56 9.37 -19.26
N ALA A 304 -12.75 9.75 -18.79
CA ALA A 304 -13.80 10.34 -19.61
C ALA A 304 -13.44 11.78 -20.00
N GLU A 305 -13.87 12.19 -21.19
CA GLU A 305 -13.90 13.59 -21.58
C GLU A 305 -15.06 14.33 -20.88
N THR A 306 -14.76 15.53 -20.38
CA THR A 306 -15.75 16.51 -19.89
C THR A 306 -15.70 17.73 -20.79
N ALA A 307 -16.67 18.64 -20.71
CA ALA A 307 -16.38 19.98 -21.21
C ALA A 307 -15.38 20.70 -20.27
N ARG A 308 -15.02 21.93 -20.64
CA ARG A 308 -13.98 22.69 -19.96
C ARG A 308 -14.51 23.23 -18.63
N LEU A 309 -14.18 22.54 -17.54
CA LEU A 309 -14.55 22.90 -16.17
C LEU A 309 -13.40 23.64 -15.47
N SER A 310 -13.69 24.24 -14.32
CA SER A 310 -12.76 25.06 -13.53
C SER A 310 -13.09 25.07 -12.04
N LEU A 311 -12.32 25.83 -11.26
CA LEU A 311 -12.61 26.10 -9.83
C LEU A 311 -13.76 27.10 -9.61
N ASP A 312 -14.37 27.63 -10.66
CA ASP A 312 -15.61 28.40 -10.55
C ASP A 312 -16.87 27.52 -10.62
N ASP A 313 -16.70 26.26 -11.06
CA ASP A 313 -17.78 25.30 -11.22
C ASP A 313 -18.02 24.48 -9.95
N GLU A 314 -19.28 24.11 -9.72
CA GLU A 314 -19.63 23.12 -8.69
C GLU A 314 -19.40 21.71 -9.25
N LEU A 315 -18.57 20.92 -8.58
CA LEU A 315 -18.16 19.59 -9.05
C LEU A 315 -18.61 18.52 -8.07
N ILE A 316 -19.27 17.48 -8.56
CA ILE A 316 -19.79 16.38 -7.75
C ILE A 316 -19.33 15.07 -8.40
N ALA A 317 -18.78 14.17 -7.60
CA ALA A 317 -18.49 12.81 -7.99
C ALA A 317 -18.85 11.82 -6.89
N SER A 318 -19.21 10.60 -7.25
CA SER A 318 -19.48 9.51 -6.31
C SER A 318 -19.32 8.16 -6.99
N GLY A 319 -19.22 7.09 -6.21
CA GLY A 319 -19.17 5.73 -6.72
C GLY A 319 -18.89 4.71 -5.64
N LYS A 320 -18.50 3.53 -6.09
CA LYS A 320 -17.96 2.45 -5.27
C LYS A 320 -16.44 2.36 -5.43
N LEU A 321 -15.77 1.76 -4.44
CA LEU A 321 -14.33 1.58 -4.44
C LEU A 321 -13.98 0.24 -3.77
N ALA A 322 -12.97 -0.45 -4.31
CA ALA A 322 -12.25 -1.52 -3.61
C ALA A 322 -10.75 -1.35 -3.81
N LEU A 323 -9.97 -1.50 -2.73
CA LEU A 323 -8.52 -1.53 -2.75
C LEU A 323 -8.06 -2.97 -2.50
N LEU A 324 -7.41 -3.60 -3.48
CA LEU A 324 -6.93 -4.98 -3.37
C LEU A 324 -5.48 -5.06 -2.89
N LYS A 325 -4.65 -4.10 -3.29
CA LYS A 325 -3.22 -4.06 -2.93
C LYS A 325 -2.77 -2.63 -2.65
N GLY A 326 -1.88 -2.49 -1.68
CA GLY A 326 -1.26 -1.22 -1.33
C GLY A 326 0.16 -1.40 -0.82
N ALA A 327 1.14 -0.79 -1.50
CA ALA A 327 2.56 -0.87 -1.16
C ALA A 327 3.08 0.35 -0.37
N SER A 328 4.34 0.36 0.09
CA SER A 328 5.01 1.60 0.53
C SER A 328 5.09 2.61 -0.61
N ASP A 329 5.05 3.91 -0.29
CA ASP A 329 5.17 4.98 -1.29
C ASP A 329 4.30 4.70 -2.52
N SER A 330 3.04 4.36 -2.29
CA SER A 330 2.05 4.09 -3.33
C SER A 330 0.88 5.06 -3.18
N GLY A 331 0.29 5.43 -4.30
CA GLY A 331 -0.90 6.27 -4.30
C GLY A 331 -1.39 6.61 -5.69
N VAL A 332 -2.64 7.03 -5.75
CA VAL A 332 -3.37 7.28 -6.99
C VAL A 332 -4.40 8.38 -6.79
N TYR A 333 -4.57 9.21 -7.82
CA TYR A 333 -5.63 10.19 -7.87
C TYR A 333 -6.79 9.68 -8.73
N PHE A 334 -8.00 10.05 -8.35
CA PHE A 334 -9.13 10.01 -9.27
C PHE A 334 -10.05 11.21 -9.05
N GLY A 335 -10.46 11.83 -10.15
CA GLY A 335 -11.17 13.11 -10.15
C GLY A 335 -10.96 13.88 -11.43
N TRP A 336 -11.10 15.21 -11.37
CA TRP A 336 -10.95 16.09 -12.51
C TRP A 336 -9.51 16.54 -12.71
N PHE A 337 -9.05 16.58 -13.96
CA PHE A 337 -7.74 17.09 -14.33
C PHE A 337 -7.72 17.66 -15.75
N ASP A 338 -6.66 18.39 -16.09
CA ASP A 338 -6.38 18.86 -17.46
C ASP A 338 -5.41 17.89 -18.18
N SER A 339 -5.89 17.29 -19.26
CA SER A 339 -5.18 16.29 -20.05
C SER A 339 -3.89 16.81 -20.66
N ALA A 340 -3.86 18.08 -21.11
CA ALA A 340 -2.71 18.67 -21.78
C ALA A 340 -1.54 18.88 -20.80
N THR A 341 -1.82 19.44 -19.62
CA THR A 341 -0.85 19.62 -18.56
C THR A 341 -0.43 18.29 -17.95
N LYS A 342 -1.32 17.30 -17.84
CA LYS A 342 -0.95 15.94 -17.43
C LYS A 342 0.02 15.29 -18.41
N ARG A 343 -0.31 15.26 -19.71
CA ARG A 343 0.53 14.66 -20.77
C ARG A 343 1.86 15.38 -20.91
N GLY A 344 1.86 16.70 -20.72
CA GLY A 344 3.03 17.56 -20.85
C GLY A 344 3.89 17.64 -19.58
N ASN A 345 3.46 17.06 -18.45
CA ASN A 345 4.23 17.16 -17.21
C ASN A 345 5.47 16.27 -17.25
N GLN A 346 6.64 16.90 -17.21
CA GLN A 346 7.96 16.25 -17.21
C GLN A 346 8.66 16.34 -15.85
N THR A 347 8.04 17.00 -14.87
CA THR A 347 8.63 17.22 -13.54
C THR A 347 7.91 16.34 -12.50
N PRO A 348 8.63 15.50 -11.75
CA PRO A 348 8.04 14.69 -10.69
C PRO A 348 7.44 15.54 -9.56
N GLU A 349 6.39 15.04 -8.90
CA GLU A 349 5.69 15.69 -7.80
C GLU A 349 6.54 15.96 -6.56
N HIS A 350 7.61 15.19 -6.35
CA HIS A 350 8.55 15.45 -5.26
C HIS A 350 9.44 16.68 -5.54
N GLU A 351 9.51 17.15 -6.79
CA GLU A 351 10.17 18.41 -7.17
C GLU A 351 9.14 19.54 -7.37
N GLN A 352 8.06 19.26 -8.11
CA GLN A 352 6.99 20.21 -8.39
C GLN A 352 5.64 19.50 -8.50
N ARG A 353 4.65 19.97 -7.74
CA ARG A 353 3.27 19.46 -7.78
C ARG A 353 2.70 19.49 -9.20
N GLN A 354 1.94 18.45 -9.56
CA GLN A 354 1.12 18.45 -10.79
C GLN A 354 0.17 19.66 -10.79
N LYS A 355 -0.13 20.18 -11.98
CA LYS A 355 -1.04 21.32 -12.15
C LYS A 355 -2.44 20.83 -12.47
N ASN A 356 -3.42 21.70 -12.26
CA ASN A 356 -4.77 21.55 -12.80
C ASN A 356 -5.44 20.22 -12.44
N TYR A 357 -5.61 19.96 -11.15
CA TYR A 357 -6.44 18.84 -10.71
C TYR A 357 -7.28 19.18 -9.49
N LEU A 358 -8.39 18.46 -9.33
CA LEU A 358 -9.19 18.37 -8.12
C LEU A 358 -9.67 16.93 -8.00
N ALA A 359 -9.23 16.22 -6.97
CA ALA A 359 -9.37 14.77 -6.91
C ALA A 359 -9.48 14.24 -5.48
N ALA A 360 -10.06 13.04 -5.38
CA ALA A 360 -9.76 12.16 -4.26
C ALA A 360 -8.36 11.56 -4.50
N PHE A 361 -7.63 11.38 -3.42
CA PHE A 361 -6.27 10.86 -3.39
C PHE A 361 -6.22 9.72 -2.39
N VAL A 362 -5.91 8.52 -2.89
CA VAL A 362 -5.68 7.33 -2.07
C VAL A 362 -4.18 7.15 -1.94
N GLU A 363 -3.63 7.42 -0.76
CA GLU A 363 -2.18 7.39 -0.50
C GLU A 363 -1.88 6.91 0.92
N GLY A 364 -0.67 6.39 1.12
CA GLY A 364 -0.17 5.97 2.43
C GLY A 364 -0.09 7.10 3.49
N PRO A 365 0.52 6.77 4.65
CA PRO A 365 1.48 5.70 4.82
C PRO A 365 0.81 4.33 4.98
N SER A 366 1.26 3.34 4.20
CA SER A 366 0.73 1.96 4.23
C SER A 366 0.89 1.22 5.56
N ARG A 367 1.37 1.87 6.63
CA ARG A 367 1.48 1.30 7.99
C ARG A 367 0.15 1.35 8.75
N VAL A 368 -0.79 2.16 8.24
CA VAL A 368 -2.17 2.23 8.72
C VAL A 368 -3.18 1.90 7.62
N GLY A 369 -2.73 1.53 6.41
CA GLY A 369 -3.55 1.48 5.19
C GLY A 369 -3.34 2.72 4.30
N HIS A 370 -4.37 3.15 3.57
CA HIS A 370 -4.29 4.32 2.68
C HIS A 370 -5.38 5.32 3.01
N TYR A 371 -5.03 6.58 3.24
CA TYR A 371 -6.00 7.64 3.42
C TYR A 371 -6.79 7.87 2.14
N PHE A 372 -8.11 7.95 2.26
CA PHE A 372 -8.99 8.54 1.26
C PHE A 372 -9.16 10.02 1.59
N ARG A 373 -8.45 10.89 0.86
CA ARG A 373 -8.40 12.32 1.19
C ARG A 373 -8.45 13.21 -0.05
N PRO A 374 -8.91 14.46 0.05
CA PRO A 374 -8.98 15.34 -1.10
C PRO A 374 -7.62 15.99 -1.42
N GLY A 375 -7.45 16.42 -2.67
CA GLY A 375 -6.35 17.26 -3.08
C GLY A 375 -6.69 18.10 -4.31
N TYR A 376 -5.99 19.23 -4.46
CA TYR A 376 -6.11 20.08 -5.64
C TYR A 376 -4.79 20.75 -6.01
N ALA A 377 -4.70 21.20 -7.26
CA ALA A 377 -3.67 22.11 -7.72
C ALA A 377 -4.17 23.07 -8.79
N CYS A 378 -3.68 24.31 -8.70
CA CYS A 378 -3.97 25.42 -9.59
C CYS A 378 -3.05 25.42 -10.82
N SER A 379 -3.34 26.34 -11.76
CA SER A 379 -2.63 26.49 -13.04
C SER A 379 -1.16 26.85 -12.90
N ASP A 380 -0.79 27.51 -11.80
CA ASP A 380 0.59 27.88 -11.47
C ASP A 380 1.36 26.76 -10.72
N GLY A 381 0.68 25.68 -10.33
CA GLY A 381 1.23 24.58 -9.54
C GLY A 381 1.13 24.76 -8.03
N SER A 382 0.53 25.86 -7.55
CA SER A 382 0.14 25.97 -6.15
C SER A 382 -1.07 25.09 -5.83
N GLY A 383 -1.30 24.82 -4.55
CA GLY A 383 -2.34 23.92 -4.07
C GLY A 383 -1.81 22.92 -3.06
N ARG A 384 -2.66 22.01 -2.60
CA ARG A 384 -2.32 21.05 -1.55
C ARG A 384 -3.17 19.78 -1.63
N ASN A 385 -2.56 18.66 -1.25
CA ASN A 385 -3.30 17.50 -0.77
C ASN A 385 -3.56 17.69 0.72
N ALA A 386 -4.69 17.20 1.22
CA ALA A 386 -4.94 17.20 2.65
C ALA A 386 -3.86 16.40 3.40
N SER A 387 -3.63 16.75 4.67
CA SER A 387 -2.74 16.00 5.56
C SER A 387 -3.44 14.72 6.04
N GLU A 388 -3.04 14.18 7.19
CA GLU A 388 -3.73 13.03 7.82
C GLU A 388 -5.09 13.41 8.41
N THR A 389 -5.37 14.71 8.58
CA THR A 389 -6.60 15.22 9.20
C THR A 389 -7.31 16.25 8.32
N SER A 390 -8.63 16.35 8.50
CA SER A 390 -9.49 17.37 7.92
C SER A 390 -9.35 18.72 8.65
N ASP A 391 -9.99 19.77 8.12
CA ASP A 391 -10.01 21.08 8.80
C ASP A 391 -10.76 21.04 10.15
N ALA A 392 -11.60 20.02 10.37
CA ALA A 392 -12.24 19.76 11.66
C ALA A 392 -11.33 18.97 12.64
N GLY A 393 -10.09 18.66 12.26
CA GLY A 393 -9.13 17.92 13.09
C GLY A 393 -9.42 16.42 13.19
N ARG A 394 -10.33 15.88 12.38
CA ARG A 394 -10.61 14.43 12.33
C ARG A 394 -9.69 13.76 11.33
N HIS A 395 -9.30 12.52 11.58
CA HIS A 395 -8.54 11.75 10.58
C HIS A 395 -9.39 11.47 9.34
N TRP A 396 -8.77 11.55 8.18
CA TRP A 396 -9.41 11.09 6.95
C TRP A 396 -9.68 9.58 7.01
N PRO A 397 -10.73 9.08 6.34
CA PRO A 397 -11.00 7.66 6.23
C PRO A 397 -9.78 6.88 5.71
N ILE A 398 -9.61 5.67 6.22
CA ILE A 398 -8.57 4.75 5.81
C ILE A 398 -9.21 3.63 5.01
N VAL A 399 -8.62 3.33 3.85
CA VAL A 399 -8.94 2.18 3.02
C VAL A 399 -7.86 1.14 3.20
N SER A 400 -8.24 -0.05 3.62
CA SER A 400 -7.34 -1.19 3.76
C SER A 400 -7.27 -1.97 2.44
N PRO A 401 -6.11 -2.58 2.10
CA PRO A 401 -5.96 -3.40 0.91
C PRO A 401 -6.49 -4.83 1.15
N ASP A 402 -7.75 -4.94 1.58
CA ASP A 402 -8.44 -6.20 1.89
C ASP A 402 -9.55 -6.54 0.88
N GLY A 403 -9.75 -5.68 -0.13
CA GLY A 403 -10.80 -5.83 -1.14
C GLY A 403 -12.21 -5.56 -0.62
N ALA A 404 -12.36 -4.98 0.58
CA ALA A 404 -13.66 -4.50 1.04
C ALA A 404 -14.23 -3.45 0.09
N GLN A 405 -15.56 -3.51 -0.07
CA GLN A 405 -16.30 -2.56 -0.90
C GLN A 405 -16.70 -1.36 -0.06
N HIS A 406 -16.43 -0.17 -0.61
CA HIS A 406 -16.71 1.11 0.01
C HIS A 406 -17.57 1.98 -0.90
N THR A 407 -18.32 2.90 -0.29
CA THR A 407 -19.02 3.97 -1.01
C THR A 407 -18.33 5.30 -0.76
N TRP A 408 -18.24 6.13 -1.79
CA TRP A 408 -17.58 7.42 -1.68
C TRP A 408 -18.31 8.51 -2.46
N ALA A 409 -18.13 9.75 -2.00
CA ALA A 409 -18.50 10.96 -2.71
C ALA A 409 -17.48 12.08 -2.48
N LEU A 410 -17.35 12.94 -3.48
CA LEU A 410 -16.56 14.16 -3.47
C LEU A 410 -17.46 15.29 -3.99
N HIS A 411 -17.61 16.36 -3.22
CA HIS A 411 -18.38 17.55 -3.60
C HIS A 411 -17.53 18.81 -3.42
N TYR A 412 -17.15 19.44 -4.51
CA TYR A 412 -16.51 20.74 -4.51
C TYR A 412 -17.54 21.87 -4.66
N ARG A 413 -17.53 22.79 -3.70
CA ARG A 413 -18.39 23.98 -3.65
C ARG A 413 -17.53 25.24 -3.78
N PRO A 414 -17.59 25.97 -4.92
CA PRO A 414 -16.71 27.12 -5.16
C PRO A 414 -17.01 28.33 -4.27
N GLN A 415 -18.25 28.47 -3.79
CA GLN A 415 -18.68 29.60 -2.95
C GLN A 415 -18.58 29.33 -1.44
N ALA A 416 -18.23 28.10 -1.04
CA ALA A 416 -18.03 27.76 0.37
C ALA A 416 -16.71 28.34 0.91
N ALA A 417 -16.51 28.26 2.23
CA ALA A 417 -15.31 28.76 2.92
C ALA A 417 -15.00 30.22 2.56
N ASP A 418 -15.99 31.12 2.71
CA ASP A 418 -15.90 32.54 2.36
C ASP A 418 -15.50 32.80 0.88
N GLY A 419 -15.92 31.92 -0.02
CA GLY A 419 -15.62 32.01 -1.46
C GLY A 419 -14.20 31.55 -1.82
N ASN A 420 -13.47 30.92 -0.91
CA ASN A 420 -12.20 30.25 -1.22
C ASN A 420 -12.43 28.90 -1.92
N GLY A 421 -13.61 28.30 -1.74
CA GLY A 421 -13.93 26.97 -2.23
C GLY A 421 -13.63 25.89 -1.20
N GLN A 422 -14.46 24.85 -1.16
CA GLN A 422 -14.36 23.75 -0.21
C GLN A 422 -14.62 22.42 -0.91
N ILE A 423 -13.81 21.41 -0.60
CA ILE A 423 -14.02 20.02 -0.99
C ILE A 423 -14.61 19.28 0.21
N GLU A 424 -15.76 18.65 0.02
CA GLU A 424 -16.37 17.74 0.98
C GLU A 424 -16.17 16.30 0.49
N ILE A 425 -15.65 15.44 1.36
CA ILE A 425 -15.53 14.00 1.12
C ILE A 425 -16.54 13.29 2.01
N THR A 426 -17.27 12.33 1.42
CA THR A 426 -18.04 11.34 2.16
C THR A 426 -17.50 9.95 1.85
N PHE A 427 -17.21 9.14 2.87
CA PHE A 427 -16.74 7.76 2.72
C PHE A 427 -17.47 6.87 3.73
N ASP A 428 -18.17 5.85 3.25
CA ASP A 428 -19.04 4.98 4.06
C ASP A 428 -19.96 5.75 5.03
N GLY A 429 -20.51 6.85 4.53
CA GLY A 429 -21.43 7.72 5.27
C GLY A 429 -20.77 8.70 6.26
N GLN A 430 -19.44 8.69 6.39
CA GLN A 430 -18.69 9.68 7.18
C GLN A 430 -18.27 10.85 6.31
N THR A 431 -18.52 12.08 6.78
CA THR A 431 -18.28 13.30 5.99
C THR A 431 -17.30 14.27 6.68
N ASP A 432 -16.36 14.78 5.90
CA ASP A 432 -15.37 15.78 6.32
C ASP A 432 -15.04 16.76 5.20
N THR A 433 -14.53 17.93 5.57
CA THR A 433 -14.27 19.05 4.64
C THR A 433 -12.80 19.45 4.58
N PHE A 434 -12.43 20.00 3.43
CA PHE A 434 -11.12 20.53 3.11
C PHE A 434 -11.26 21.83 2.32
N ASP A 435 -10.91 22.94 2.94
CA ASP A 435 -10.96 24.27 2.37
C ASP A 435 -9.74 24.48 1.47
N LEU A 436 -9.94 25.17 0.36
CA LEU A 436 -8.83 25.68 -0.45
C LEU A 436 -8.13 26.80 0.33
N GLN A 437 -6.82 26.96 0.11
CA GLN A 437 -6.08 28.08 0.70
C GLN A 437 -6.61 29.43 0.19
N PRO A 438 -6.62 30.47 1.03
CA PRO A 438 -7.03 31.80 0.61
C PRO A 438 -6.30 32.28 -0.65
N GLY A 439 -7.06 32.66 -1.67
CA GLY A 439 -6.54 33.13 -2.96
C GLY A 439 -6.23 32.05 -4.00
N ASP A 440 -6.23 30.76 -3.64
CA ASP A 440 -5.92 29.69 -4.60
C ASP A 440 -6.98 29.57 -5.71
N ARG A 441 -8.26 29.72 -5.38
CA ARG A 441 -9.35 29.71 -6.37
C ARG A 441 -9.14 30.75 -7.48
N ALA A 442 -8.68 31.96 -7.10
CA ALA A 442 -8.41 33.05 -8.04
C ALA A 442 -7.22 32.79 -8.97
N LYS A 443 -6.31 31.87 -8.61
CA LYS A 443 -5.22 31.42 -9.50
C LYS A 443 -5.73 30.49 -10.61
N GLY A 444 -6.93 29.95 -10.43
CA GLY A 444 -7.64 29.13 -11.41
C GLY A 444 -7.04 27.74 -11.57
N ALA A 445 -7.88 26.80 -11.99
CA ALA A 445 -7.49 25.53 -12.57
C ALA A 445 -8.46 25.26 -13.71
N ALA A 446 -8.04 24.45 -14.67
CA ALA A 446 -8.91 23.99 -15.73
C ALA A 446 -8.95 22.47 -15.75
N PHE A 447 -10.08 21.91 -16.15
CA PHE A 447 -10.26 20.47 -16.24
C PHE A 447 -10.99 20.13 -17.54
N ASP A 448 -10.56 19.07 -18.21
CA ASP A 448 -11.20 18.53 -19.41
C ASP A 448 -11.37 17.01 -19.36
N ARG A 449 -10.99 16.39 -18.23
CA ARG A 449 -11.09 14.96 -17.98
C ARG A 449 -11.59 14.67 -16.58
N PHE A 450 -12.27 13.54 -16.45
CA PHE A 450 -12.57 12.89 -15.18
C PHE A 450 -12.13 11.42 -15.23
N GLY A 451 -11.31 10.96 -14.29
CA GLY A 451 -10.90 9.56 -14.26
C GLY A 451 -9.73 9.29 -13.32
N ILE A 452 -9.06 8.16 -13.52
CA ILE A 452 -7.90 7.72 -12.73
C ILE A 452 -6.62 8.26 -13.38
N PHE A 453 -5.72 8.81 -12.57
CA PHE A 453 -4.40 9.25 -13.02
C PHE A 453 -3.34 9.05 -11.93
N ASN A 454 -2.10 8.78 -12.35
CA ASN A 454 -1.04 8.48 -11.41
C ASN A 454 -0.56 9.70 -10.63
N MET A 455 -0.08 9.46 -9.40
CA MET A 455 0.86 10.34 -8.75
C MET A 455 2.21 10.24 -9.47
N GLN A 456 2.74 11.38 -9.91
CA GLN A 456 3.95 11.47 -10.72
C GLN A 456 5.21 11.51 -9.87
N SER A 457 5.50 10.43 -9.15
CA SER A 457 6.71 10.33 -8.33
C SER A 457 7.24 8.91 -8.35
N GLY A 458 8.48 8.68 -7.91
CA GLY A 458 8.96 7.32 -7.64
C GLY A 458 8.15 6.67 -6.51
N GLY A 459 8.02 5.33 -6.56
CA GLY A 459 7.28 4.57 -5.56
C GLY A 459 6.73 3.25 -6.11
N HIS A 460 5.80 2.66 -5.37
CA HIS A 460 5.16 1.39 -5.72
C HIS A 460 3.71 1.59 -6.17
N ALA A 461 2.98 0.48 -6.37
CA ALA A 461 1.62 0.49 -6.86
C ALA A 461 0.56 0.35 -5.77
N VAL A 462 -0.63 0.85 -6.11
CA VAL A 462 -1.90 0.35 -5.59
C VAL A 462 -2.60 -0.49 -6.66
N GLU A 463 -3.42 -1.44 -6.24
CA GLU A 463 -4.40 -2.09 -7.10
C GLU A 463 -5.80 -1.71 -6.61
N ILE A 464 -6.48 -0.87 -7.39
CA ILE A 464 -7.73 -0.21 -6.98
C ILE A 464 -8.77 -0.32 -8.08
N TYR A 465 -10.04 -0.46 -7.70
CA TYR A 465 -11.17 -0.51 -8.62
C TYR A 465 -12.27 0.46 -8.19
N LEU A 466 -12.95 1.05 -9.17
CA LEU A 466 -14.07 1.97 -9.03
C LEU A 466 -15.22 1.49 -9.92
N ASP A 467 -16.44 1.55 -9.39
CA ASP A 467 -17.67 1.19 -10.10
C ASP A 467 -18.80 2.17 -9.77
N ASP A 468 -19.89 2.14 -10.54
CA ASP A 468 -21.09 2.97 -10.36
C ASP A 468 -20.78 4.48 -10.29
N VAL A 469 -19.78 4.90 -11.06
CA VAL A 469 -19.21 6.24 -10.97
C VAL A 469 -20.14 7.27 -11.58
N SER A 470 -20.49 8.29 -10.79
CA SER A 470 -21.21 9.47 -11.23
C SER A 470 -20.32 10.71 -11.09
N PHE A 471 -20.30 11.62 -12.07
CA PHE A 471 -19.45 12.81 -12.05
C PHE A 471 -20.00 13.99 -12.87
N SER A 472 -19.70 15.22 -12.45
CA SER A 472 -19.95 16.45 -13.23
C SER A 472 -19.15 16.48 -14.54
N ALA A 473 -19.81 16.78 -15.66
CA ALA A 473 -19.19 16.79 -16.99
C ALA A 473 -19.65 17.93 -17.92
N GLN A 474 -20.24 19.02 -17.38
CA GLN A 474 -20.89 20.08 -18.18
C GLN A 474 -20.02 20.68 -19.26
#